data_AF-A0A3N5RMQ4-F1
#
_entry.id   AF-A0A3N5RMQ4-F1
#
_cell.length_a   1.000
_cell.length_b   1.000
_cell.length_c   1.000
_cell.angle_alpha   90.00
_cell.angle_beta   90.00
_cell.angle_gamma   90.00
#
_symmetry.space_group_name_H-M   'P 1'
#
loop_
_entity.id
_entity.type
_entity.pdbx_description
1 polymer ?
#
loop_
_entity_poly.entity_id
_entity_poly.type
_entity_poly.pdbx_seq_one_letter_code
_entity_poly.pdbx_strand_id
1 'polypeptide(L)'
;MSSVLERARSGAKWNRNGFDSSDIGTADSSQSSVVGWPQATREYHYPFLNREVVIHSQTPPRWMEPVLAALDNLGRLPENWDSYGAVPIRQASLWAAVELLADVMHDETPLPTAVPTSHGAVQLEWHTRGIDLEIEVRGS
;
A
#
# COMPACT_ATOMS: atom_id res chain seq x y z
N MET A 1 35.88 -15.52 60.97
CA MET A 1 35.28 -16.72 60.38
C MET A 1 34.53 -16.27 59.13
N SER A 2 35.22 -16.25 57.98
CA SER A 2 35.00 -17.13 56.78
C SER A 2 33.58 -17.02 56.21
N SER A 3 33.32 -16.76 54.92
CA SER A 3 34.04 -17.02 53.65
C SER A 3 33.27 -16.30 52.49
N VAL A 4 33.90 -15.44 51.66
CA VAL A 4 34.30 -15.63 50.21
C VAL A 4 33.13 -15.65 49.20
N LEU A 5 33.00 -14.59 48.36
CA LEU A 5 33.19 -14.49 46.86
C LEU A 5 32.32 -15.48 46.05
N GLU A 6 31.66 -15.10 44.94
CA GLU A 6 32.32 -14.79 43.66
C GLU A 6 31.32 -14.31 42.58
N ARG A 7 31.82 -13.49 41.65
CA ARG A 7 31.15 -12.96 40.45
C ARG A 7 30.93 -14.04 39.39
N ALA A 8 29.81 -14.00 38.68
CA ALA A 8 29.68 -14.64 37.37
C ALA A 8 29.56 -13.58 36.26
N ARG A 9 30.69 -13.29 35.60
CA ARG A 9 30.72 -12.86 34.19
C ARG A 9 31.10 -14.10 33.38
N SER A 10 30.24 -14.51 32.45
CA SER A 10 30.55 -15.43 31.36
C SER A 10 29.46 -15.20 30.32
N GLY A 11 29.71 -14.70 29.10
CA GLY A 11 30.74 -15.16 28.18
C GLY A 11 30.04 -15.89 27.02
N ALA A 12 29.08 -15.24 26.34
CA ALA A 12 28.44 -15.81 25.15
C ALA A 12 29.43 -15.75 23.97
N LYS A 13 30.22 -16.81 23.84
CA LYS A 13 31.03 -17.09 22.65
C LYS A 13 30.09 -17.63 21.56
N TRP A 14 29.85 -16.82 20.54
CA TRP A 14 29.24 -17.27 19.30
C TRP A 14 30.23 -18.15 18.55
N ASN A 15 30.03 -19.47 18.56
CA ASN A 15 30.77 -20.38 17.68
C ASN A 15 30.04 -20.50 16.34
N ARG A 16 30.77 -20.17 15.27
CA ARG A 16 30.40 -20.48 13.89
C ARG A 16 30.58 -21.98 13.65
N ASN A 17 29.59 -22.57 12.97
CA ASN A 17 29.56 -23.90 12.36
C ASN A 17 29.26 -25.07 13.32
N GLY A 18 27.99 -25.49 13.30
CA GLY A 18 27.51 -26.73 13.90
C GLY A 18 26.04 -26.94 13.56
N PHE A 19 25.73 -27.21 12.29
CA PHE A 19 24.41 -27.69 11.88
C PHE A 19 24.40 -29.21 12.09
N ASP A 20 23.76 -29.68 13.15
CA ASP A 20 23.52 -31.10 13.40
C ASP A 20 22.32 -31.54 12.54
N SER A 21 22.52 -32.59 11.74
CA SER A 21 21.54 -33.07 10.75
C SER A 21 20.51 -34.05 11.35
N SER A 22 20.36 -34.11 12.68
CA SER A 22 19.46 -35.07 13.34
C SER A 22 18.11 -34.51 13.82
N ASP A 23 17.82 -33.22 13.64
CA ASP A 23 16.52 -32.61 13.99
C ASP A 23 15.59 -32.37 12.78
N ILE A 24 15.57 -33.29 11.81
CA ILE A 24 14.58 -33.25 10.73
C ILE A 24 13.30 -33.93 11.22
N GLY A 25 12.53 -33.18 12.03
CA GLY A 25 11.11 -33.45 12.22
C GLY A 25 10.35 -33.05 10.95
N THR A 26 9.55 -33.96 10.41
CA THR A 26 8.64 -33.72 9.29
C THR A 26 7.60 -32.68 9.69
N ALA A 27 7.92 -31.40 9.50
CA ALA A 27 6.98 -30.30 9.74
C ALA A 27 6.13 -30.09 8.49
N ASP A 28 4.84 -30.33 8.65
CA ASP A 28 3.75 -29.89 7.76
C ASP A 28 3.96 -28.41 7.41
N SER A 29 4.08 -28.11 6.11
CA SER A 29 4.46 -26.81 5.57
C SER A 29 3.30 -25.81 5.50
N SER A 30 2.29 -25.96 6.35
CA SER A 30 1.18 -25.04 6.45
C SER A 30 1.25 -24.22 7.74
N GLN A 31 1.86 -23.03 7.61
CA GLN A 31 1.82 -21.90 8.55
C GLN A 31 2.62 -22.06 9.86
N SER A 32 3.92 -21.77 9.78
CA SER A 32 4.71 -21.39 10.96
C SER A 32 5.49 -20.11 10.66
N SER A 33 4.83 -18.95 10.80
CA SER A 33 5.57 -17.70 10.95
C SER A 33 6.15 -17.68 12.36
N VAL A 34 7.48 -17.79 12.46
CA VAL A 34 8.19 -17.65 13.73
C VAL A 34 7.96 -16.21 14.23
N VAL A 35 7.28 -16.08 15.37
CA VAL A 35 7.00 -14.80 16.04
C VAL A 35 8.32 -14.04 16.22
N GLY A 36 8.48 -12.91 15.52
CA GLY A 36 9.63 -12.00 15.71
C GLY A 36 10.54 -11.77 14.50
N TRP A 37 10.34 -12.44 13.36
CA TRP A 37 11.04 -12.06 12.12
C TRP A 37 10.26 -10.95 11.39
N PRO A 38 10.91 -9.84 10.98
CA PRO A 38 10.26 -8.84 10.15
C PRO A 38 9.78 -9.53 8.88
N GLN A 39 8.48 -9.41 8.59
CA GLN A 39 7.95 -9.88 7.32
C GLN A 39 8.65 -9.09 6.22
N ALA A 40 9.25 -9.78 5.26
CA ALA A 40 9.92 -9.13 4.14
C ALA A 40 8.88 -8.29 3.37
N THR A 41 9.19 -7.01 3.18
CA THR A 41 8.46 -6.16 2.24
C THR A 41 8.55 -6.77 0.84
N ARG A 42 7.41 -6.79 0.15
CA ARG A 42 7.25 -7.25 -1.23
C ARG A 42 6.95 -6.06 -2.13
N GLU A 43 7.26 -6.20 -3.40
CA GLU A 43 6.92 -5.25 -4.44
C GLU A 43 5.58 -5.67 -5.08
N TYR A 44 4.66 -4.73 -5.21
CA TYR A 44 3.38 -4.90 -5.87
C TYR A 44 3.27 -3.91 -7.02
N HIS A 45 2.93 -4.43 -8.20
CA HIS A 45 2.83 -3.65 -9.43
C HIS A 45 1.36 -3.54 -9.84
N TYR A 46 0.91 -2.30 -10.05
CA TYR A 46 -0.43 -2.02 -10.54
C TYR A 46 -0.33 -1.28 -11.87
N PRO A 47 -0.91 -1.80 -12.96
CA PRO A 47 -1.00 -1.04 -14.20
C PRO A 47 -1.88 0.18 -13.95
N PHE A 48 -1.39 1.35 -14.36
CA PHE A 48 -2.11 2.60 -14.24
C PHE A 48 -1.76 3.51 -15.41
N LEU A 49 -2.76 3.84 -16.23
CA LEU A 49 -2.58 4.55 -17.49
C LEU A 49 -1.58 3.79 -18.38
N ASN A 50 -0.47 4.43 -18.75
CA ASN A 50 0.60 3.86 -19.57
C ASN A 50 1.87 3.50 -18.77
N ARG A 51 1.76 3.39 -17.43
CA ARG A 51 2.85 3.06 -16.52
C ARG A 51 2.37 2.11 -15.43
N GLU A 52 3.22 1.90 -14.42
CA GLU A 52 2.90 1.13 -13.23
C GLU A 52 3.01 2.01 -11.98
N VAL A 53 2.12 1.76 -11.02
CA VAL A 53 2.28 2.17 -9.63
C VAL A 53 2.94 1.02 -8.89
N VAL A 54 4.09 1.29 -8.28
CA VAL A 54 4.87 0.31 -7.53
C VAL A 54 4.76 0.61 -6.04
N ILE A 55 4.29 -0.37 -5.26
CA ILE A 55 4.13 -0.25 -3.80
C ILE A 55 5.03 -1.27 -3.13
N HIS A 56 5.81 -0.82 -2.13
CA HIS A 56 6.64 -1.69 -1.30
C HIS A 56 5.95 -1.87 0.05
N SER A 57 5.36 -3.05 0.29
CA SER A 57 4.62 -3.32 1.53
C SER A 57 4.67 -4.80 1.92
N GLN A 58 4.29 -5.12 3.16
CA GLN A 58 4.13 -6.53 3.57
C GLN A 58 2.85 -7.14 2.97
N THR A 59 1.83 -6.32 2.78
CA THR A 59 0.52 -6.68 2.23
C THR A 59 0.03 -5.48 1.42
N PRO A 60 -0.55 -5.67 0.22
CA PRO A 60 -1.00 -4.56 -0.59
C PRO A 60 -2.22 -3.89 0.04
N PRO A 61 -2.34 -2.55 -0.01
CA PRO A 61 -3.53 -1.86 0.47
C PRO A 61 -4.77 -2.28 -0.33
N ARG A 62 -5.86 -2.62 0.35
CA ARG A 62 -7.09 -3.13 -0.28
C ARG A 62 -7.78 -2.09 -1.16
N TRP A 63 -7.57 -0.82 -0.85
CA TRP A 63 -8.15 0.30 -1.59
C TRP A 63 -7.45 0.56 -2.93
N MET A 64 -6.20 0.10 -3.11
CA MET A 64 -5.35 0.49 -4.24
C MET A 64 -5.94 0.07 -5.59
N GLU A 65 -6.19 -1.24 -5.76
CA GLU A 65 -6.69 -1.79 -7.02
C GLU A 65 -8.01 -1.16 -7.49
N PRO A 66 -9.09 -1.09 -6.68
CA PRO A 66 -10.35 -0.51 -7.13
C PRO A 66 -10.23 1.00 -7.43
N VAL A 67 -9.42 1.74 -6.68
CA VAL A 67 -9.21 3.18 -6.91
C VAL A 67 -8.44 3.42 -8.21
N LEU A 68 -7.36 2.67 -8.44
CA LEU A 68 -6.59 2.79 -9.68
C LEU A 68 -7.44 2.43 -10.90
N ALA A 69 -8.25 1.38 -10.82
CA ALA A 69 -9.17 1.01 -11.89
C ALA A 69 -10.19 2.12 -12.19
N ALA A 70 -10.74 2.77 -11.16
CA ALA A 70 -11.68 3.88 -11.33
C ALA A 70 -11.01 5.09 -12.00
N LEU A 71 -9.84 5.52 -11.51
CA LEU A 71 -9.08 6.64 -12.08
C LEU A 71 -8.62 6.36 -13.52
N ASP A 72 -8.17 5.14 -13.79
CA ASP A 72 -7.73 4.71 -15.12
C ASP A 72 -8.89 4.73 -16.14
N ASN A 73 -10.11 4.38 -15.71
CA ASN A 73 -11.32 4.56 -16.53
C ASN A 73 -11.62 6.04 -16.82
N LEU A 74 -11.47 6.93 -15.83
CA LEU A 74 -11.63 8.37 -16.06
C LEU A 74 -10.59 8.91 -17.06
N GLY A 75 -9.35 8.39 -17.02
CA GLY A 75 -8.29 8.74 -17.96
C GLY A 75 -8.54 8.32 -19.41
N ARG A 76 -9.55 7.46 -19.67
CA ARG A 76 -9.97 7.02 -21.01
C ARG A 76 -11.14 7.83 -21.58
N LEU A 77 -11.71 8.75 -20.81
CA LEU A 77 -12.83 9.55 -21.30
C LEU A 77 -12.41 10.38 -22.51
N PRO A 78 -13.15 10.30 -23.63
CA PRO A 78 -12.83 11.05 -24.83
C PRO A 78 -13.14 12.54 -24.62
N GLU A 79 -12.70 13.38 -25.56
CA GLU A 79 -13.17 14.75 -25.63
C GLU A 79 -14.70 14.80 -25.77
N ASN A 80 -15.33 15.80 -25.12
CA ASN A 80 -16.77 16.00 -25.10
C ASN A 80 -17.55 14.80 -24.51
N TRP A 81 -16.98 14.09 -23.52
CA TRP A 81 -17.60 12.92 -22.89
C TRP A 81 -18.95 13.22 -22.20
N ASP A 82 -19.22 14.48 -21.87
CA ASP A 82 -20.46 14.95 -21.26
C ASP A 82 -21.46 15.54 -22.26
N SER A 83 -21.12 15.62 -23.56
CA SER A 83 -21.90 16.34 -24.61
C SER A 83 -22.00 17.86 -24.43
N TYR A 84 -21.33 18.45 -23.43
CA TYR A 84 -21.32 19.89 -23.12
C TYR A 84 -19.92 20.52 -23.27
N GLY A 85 -19.00 19.82 -23.92
CA GLY A 85 -17.65 20.31 -24.23
C GLY A 85 -16.62 19.99 -23.16
N ALA A 86 -16.85 18.99 -22.29
CA ALA A 86 -15.83 18.57 -21.34
C ALA A 86 -14.53 18.15 -22.03
N VAL A 87 -13.41 18.56 -21.45
CA VAL A 87 -12.09 18.12 -21.91
C VAL A 87 -11.72 16.77 -21.28
N PRO A 88 -10.83 15.99 -21.91
CA PRO A 88 -10.27 14.80 -21.28
C PRO A 88 -9.58 15.13 -19.95
N ILE A 89 -9.62 14.18 -19.02
CA ILE A 89 -8.94 14.33 -17.73
C ILE A 89 -7.44 14.40 -17.94
N ARG A 90 -6.78 15.40 -17.34
CA ARG A 90 -5.32 15.53 -17.42
C ARG A 90 -4.67 14.38 -16.66
N GLN A 91 -3.68 13.73 -17.29
CA GLN A 91 -2.89 12.68 -16.63
C GLN A 91 -2.25 13.17 -15.32
N ALA A 92 -1.80 14.43 -15.27
CA ALA A 92 -1.26 15.03 -14.06
C ALA A 92 -2.27 15.06 -12.90
N SER A 93 -3.55 15.32 -13.17
CA SER A 93 -4.61 15.26 -12.15
C SER A 93 -4.84 13.84 -11.63
N LEU A 94 -4.75 12.85 -12.51
CA LEU A 94 -4.89 11.43 -12.15
C LEU A 94 -3.73 10.94 -11.28
N TRP A 95 -2.49 11.29 -11.64
CA TRP A 95 -1.31 10.97 -10.82
C TRP A 95 -1.33 11.68 -9.48
N ALA A 96 -1.67 12.97 -9.45
CA ALA A 96 -1.80 13.71 -8.20
C ALA A 96 -2.89 13.13 -7.29
N ALA A 97 -3.97 12.56 -7.85
CA ALA A 97 -5.00 11.88 -7.07
C ALA A 97 -4.47 10.58 -6.46
N VAL A 98 -3.66 9.81 -7.19
CA VAL A 98 -3.00 8.60 -6.65
C VAL A 98 -2.04 8.97 -5.52
N GLU A 99 -1.20 9.99 -5.70
CA GLU A 99 -0.26 10.47 -4.69
C GLU A 99 -1.00 10.93 -3.43
N LEU A 100 -2.03 11.77 -3.58
CA LEU A 100 -2.87 12.21 -2.47
C LEU A 100 -3.47 11.03 -1.70
N LEU A 101 -4.05 10.05 -2.40
CA LEU A 101 -4.68 8.90 -1.77
C LEU A 101 -3.66 7.99 -1.09
N ALA A 102 -2.46 7.83 -1.65
CA ALA A 102 -1.37 7.11 -1.00
C ALA A 102 -0.96 7.74 0.34
N ASP A 103 -1.07 9.06 0.47
CA ASP A 103 -0.72 9.80 1.69
C ASP A 103 -1.82 9.73 2.76
N VAL A 104 -3.11 9.61 2.38
CA VAL A 104 -4.24 9.77 3.32
C VAL A 104 -5.08 8.51 3.54
N MET A 105 -5.01 7.52 2.66
CA MET A 105 -5.83 6.31 2.74
C MET A 105 -5.20 5.21 3.60
N HIS A 106 -6.03 4.55 4.39
CA HIS A 106 -5.71 3.31 5.10
C HIS A 106 -6.71 2.22 4.69
N ASP A 107 -6.43 0.97 5.03
CA ASP A 107 -7.32 -0.17 4.67
C ASP A 107 -8.73 -0.05 5.24
N GLU A 108 -8.90 0.68 6.35
CA GLU A 108 -10.19 0.92 7.00
C GLU A 108 -10.86 2.23 6.54
N THR A 109 -10.18 3.03 5.70
CA THR A 109 -10.76 4.25 5.13
C THR A 109 -11.78 3.85 4.07
N PRO A 110 -13.03 4.37 4.13
CA PRO A 110 -14.02 4.15 3.08
C PRO A 110 -13.47 4.58 1.72
N LEU A 111 -13.78 3.82 0.67
CA LEU A 111 -13.32 4.15 -0.67
C LEU A 111 -13.93 5.47 -1.15
N PRO A 112 -13.15 6.36 -1.79
CA PRO A 112 -13.71 7.50 -2.49
C PRO A 112 -14.46 7.03 -3.74
N THR A 113 -15.48 7.79 -4.11
CA THR A 113 -15.94 7.83 -5.51
C THR A 113 -15.05 8.79 -6.28
N ALA A 114 -14.56 8.38 -7.44
CA ALA A 114 -13.82 9.25 -8.34
C ALA A 114 -14.74 9.75 -9.46
N VAL A 115 -14.88 11.06 -9.60
CA VAL A 115 -15.77 11.72 -10.56
C VAL A 115 -14.95 12.63 -11.49
N PRO A 116 -15.18 12.58 -12.82
CA PRO A 116 -14.52 13.48 -13.75
C PRO A 116 -15.12 14.90 -13.67
N THR A 117 -14.28 15.92 -13.81
CA THR A 117 -14.75 17.31 -13.99
C THR A 117 -14.66 17.72 -15.46
N SER A 118 -15.51 18.64 -15.91
CA SER A 118 -15.54 19.08 -17.31
C SER A 118 -14.27 19.84 -17.75
N HIS A 119 -13.50 20.39 -16.80
CA HIS A 119 -12.27 21.13 -17.06
C HIS A 119 -10.99 20.31 -16.88
N GLY A 120 -11.09 18.98 -16.84
CA GLY A 120 -9.94 18.06 -16.90
C GLY A 120 -9.27 17.74 -15.56
N ALA A 121 -9.96 17.98 -14.45
CA ALA A 121 -9.58 17.57 -13.08
C ALA A 121 -10.39 16.36 -12.61
N VAL A 122 -10.02 15.78 -11.46
CA VAL A 122 -10.78 14.70 -10.81
C VAL A 122 -11.29 15.18 -9.46
N GLN A 123 -12.53 14.86 -9.14
CA GLN A 123 -13.10 15.03 -7.81
C GLN A 123 -13.15 13.67 -7.09
N LEU A 124 -12.64 13.65 -5.86
CA LEU A 124 -12.69 12.51 -4.95
C LEU A 124 -13.74 12.79 -3.89
N GLU A 125 -14.70 11.87 -3.73
CA GLU A 125 -15.87 12.08 -2.89
C GLU A 125 -16.04 10.95 -1.87
N TRP A 126 -16.20 11.31 -0.60
CA TRP A 126 -16.58 10.41 0.47
C TRP A 126 -17.92 10.84 1.04
N HIS A 127 -18.88 9.91 1.03
CA HIS A 127 -20.21 10.11 1.59
C HIS A 127 -20.43 9.05 2.67
N THR A 128 -20.21 9.39 3.94
CA THR A 128 -20.28 8.40 5.04
C THR A 128 -20.92 8.97 6.28
N ARG A 129 -21.85 8.21 6.88
CA ARG A 129 -22.51 8.56 8.17
C ARG A 129 -23.11 9.98 8.19
N GLY A 130 -23.60 10.46 7.05
CA GLY A 130 -24.18 11.81 6.92
C GLY A 130 -23.15 12.94 6.88
N ILE A 131 -21.88 12.62 6.62
CA ILE A 131 -20.80 13.59 6.36
C ILE A 131 -20.34 13.41 4.91
N ASP A 132 -20.21 14.53 4.23
CA ASP A 132 -19.72 14.62 2.86
C ASP A 132 -18.36 15.33 2.85
N LEU A 133 -17.37 14.72 2.20
CA LEU A 133 -16.05 15.29 1.93
C LEU A 133 -15.78 15.20 0.44
N GLU A 134 -15.45 16.34 -0.17
CA GLU A 134 -15.10 16.44 -1.58
C GLU A 134 -13.71 17.09 -1.69
N ILE A 135 -12.85 16.48 -2.50
CA ILE A 135 -11.52 17.02 -2.82
C ILE A 135 -11.36 17.05 -4.33
N GLU A 136 -11.25 18.24 -4.91
CA GLU A 136 -10.89 18.39 -6.32
C GLU A 136 -9.37 18.42 -6.49
N VAL A 137 -8.83 17.49 -7.29
CA VAL A 137 -7.41 17.37 -7.57
C VAL A 137 -7.09 17.90 -8.96
N ARG A 138 -6.25 18.93 -9.02
CA ARG A 138 -5.82 19.60 -10.24
C ARG A 138 -4.32 19.42 -10.45
N GLY A 139 -3.93 18.70 -11.50
CA GLY A 139 -2.56 18.69 -11.99
C GLY A 139 -2.28 19.89 -12.88
N SER A 140 -1.12 20.54 -12.68
CA SER A 140 -0.59 21.64 -13.50
C SER A 140 0.04 21.15 -14.80
#